data_AF-A0A6C0DVA3-F1
#
_entry.id   AF-A0A6C0DVA3-F1
#
_cell.length_a   1.000
_cell.length_b   1.000
_cell.length_c   1.000
_cell.angle_alpha   90.00
_cell.angle_beta   90.00
_cell.angle_gamma   90.00
#
_symmetry.space_group_name_H-M   'P 1'
#
loop_
_entity.id
_entity.type
_entity.pdbx_description
1 polymer ?
#
loop_
_entity_poly.entity_id
_entity_poly.type
_entity_poly.pdbx_seq_one_letter_code
_entity_poly.pdbx_strand_id
1 'polypeptide(L)'
;MADKYKKLDVFFYVYLLLITVSSISSQFLFKKAYANSGDNKLVLLGLLAYTFTGYCVYSVLSYGNLVILNIIWHLIYFVILFIIGFLIFKEKFSYQQLIASLFGMLSLIIFMFYGVE
;
A
#
# COMPACT_ATOMS: atom_id res chain seq x y z
N MET A 1 3.34 32.24 -4.91
CA MET A 1 3.37 30.78 -5.10
C MET A 1 2.73 30.11 -3.88
N ALA A 2 1.51 30.55 -3.52
CA ALA A 2 0.81 30.11 -2.32
C ALA A 2 -0.36 29.22 -2.74
N ASP A 3 -0.46 28.06 -2.09
CA ASP A 3 -1.41 26.96 -2.32
C ASP A 3 -1.23 26.13 -3.60
N LYS A 4 -0.11 25.40 -3.67
CA LYS A 4 0.13 24.34 -4.68
C LYS A 4 -0.71 23.06 -4.40
N TYR A 5 -1.15 22.86 -3.17
CA TYR A 5 -1.85 21.65 -2.72
C TYR A 5 -3.23 21.98 -2.16
N LYS A 6 -4.18 21.07 -2.39
CA LYS A 6 -5.49 21.13 -1.76
C LYS A 6 -5.35 20.89 -0.25
N LYS A 7 -6.20 21.54 0.52
CA LYS A 7 -6.35 21.23 1.95
C LYS A 7 -6.86 19.80 2.12
N LEU A 8 -6.42 19.14 3.18
CA LEU A 8 -6.90 17.80 3.53
C LEU A 8 -8.40 17.86 3.80
N ASP A 9 -9.16 17.07 3.04
CA ASP A 9 -10.60 16.97 3.10
C ASP A 9 -11.02 15.50 3.22
N VAL A 10 -12.32 15.24 3.33
CA VAL A 10 -12.86 13.87 3.41
C VAL A 10 -12.45 13.04 2.20
N PHE A 11 -12.35 13.65 1.00
CA PHE A 11 -11.96 12.96 -0.22
C PHE A 11 -10.53 12.40 -0.14
N PHE A 12 -9.59 13.15 0.45
CA PHE A 12 -8.23 12.65 0.68
C PHE A 12 -8.23 11.32 1.45
N TYR A 13 -8.94 11.26 2.58
CA TYR A 13 -9.00 10.04 3.41
C TYR A 13 -9.72 8.90 2.70
N VAL A 14 -10.78 9.20 1.94
CA VAL A 14 -11.50 8.22 1.12
C VAL A 14 -10.58 7.61 0.05
N TYR A 15 -9.85 8.45 -0.69
CA TYR A 15 -8.90 7.94 -1.68
C TYR A 15 -7.77 7.13 -1.05
N LEU A 16 -7.27 7.55 0.12
CA LEU A 16 -6.22 6.80 0.82
C LEU A 16 -6.70 5.42 1.28
N LEU A 17 -7.93 5.33 1.78
CA LEU A 17 -8.58 4.07 2.09
C LEU A 17 -8.74 3.20 0.84
N LEU A 18 -9.21 3.78 -0.27
CA LEU A 18 -9.39 3.08 -1.53
C LEU A 18 -8.05 2.55 -2.08
N ILE A 19 -6.97 3.34 -2.06
CA ILE A 19 -5.61 2.92 -2.44
C ILE A 19 -5.16 1.73 -1.61
N THR A 20 -5.35 1.81 -0.29
CA THR A 20 -4.90 0.77 0.63
C THR A 20 -5.66 -0.54 0.37
N VAL A 21 -6.99 -0.48 0.33
CA VAL A 21 -7.85 -1.67 0.12
C VAL A 21 -7.60 -2.29 -1.26
N SER A 22 -7.54 -1.47 -2.32
CA SER A 22 -7.33 -1.97 -3.69
C SER A 22 -5.95 -2.58 -3.89
N SER A 23 -4.89 -1.96 -3.35
CA SER A 23 -3.53 -2.51 -3.44
C SER A 23 -3.34 -3.81 -2.66
N ILE A 24 -3.92 -3.90 -1.45
CA ILE A 24 -3.90 -5.14 -0.64
C ILE A 24 -4.68 -6.23 -1.35
N SER A 25 -5.88 -5.92 -1.84
CA SER A 25 -6.73 -6.87 -2.57
C SER A 25 -6.01 -7.39 -3.82
N SER A 26 -5.38 -6.49 -4.58
CA SER A 26 -4.60 -6.85 -5.76
C SER A 26 -3.46 -7.83 -5.43
N GLN A 27 -2.63 -7.49 -4.44
CA GLN A 27 -1.51 -8.34 -3.99
C GLN A 27 -1.98 -9.70 -3.47
N PHE A 28 -3.07 -9.70 -2.69
CA PHE A 28 -3.69 -10.92 -2.20
C PHE A 28 -4.16 -11.82 -3.35
N LEU A 29 -4.84 -11.24 -4.35
CA LEU A 29 -5.32 -11.96 -5.52
C LEU A 29 -4.18 -12.50 -6.37
N PHE A 30 -3.10 -11.74 -6.57
CA PHE A 30 -1.92 -12.20 -7.28
C PHE A 30 -1.27 -13.40 -6.57
N LYS A 31 -1.12 -13.33 -5.25
CA LYS A 31 -0.57 -14.44 -4.47
C LYS A 31 -1.48 -15.68 -4.54
N LYS A 32 -2.79 -15.48 -4.46
CA LYS A 32 -3.77 -16.57 -4.58
C LYS A 32 -3.80 -17.18 -5.99
N ALA A 33 -3.69 -16.36 -7.03
CA ALA A 33 -3.58 -16.81 -8.42
C ALA A 33 -2.33 -17.66 -8.63
N TYR A 34 -1.20 -17.21 -8.09
CA TYR A 34 0.06 -17.95 -8.14
C TYR A 34 -0.05 -19.32 -7.44
N ALA A 35 -0.70 -19.38 -6.27
CA ALA A 35 -0.94 -20.64 -5.56
C ALA A 35 -1.88 -21.59 -6.33
N ASN A 36 -2.83 -21.06 -7.10
CA ASN A 36 -3.81 -21.82 -7.88
C ASN A 36 -3.35 -22.10 -9.33
N SER A 37 -2.04 -22.27 -9.57
CA SER A 37 -1.48 -22.57 -10.90
C SER A 37 -1.78 -21.52 -11.98
N GLY A 38 -1.85 -20.24 -11.61
CA GLY A 38 -1.99 -19.15 -12.57
C GLY A 38 -3.41 -18.96 -13.10
N ASP A 39 -4.43 -19.04 -12.24
CA ASP A 39 -5.81 -18.72 -12.64
C ASP A 39 -5.89 -17.30 -13.23
N ASN A 40 -6.04 -17.24 -14.56
CA ASN A 40 -6.10 -16.01 -15.34
C ASN A 40 -7.20 -15.05 -14.86
N LYS A 41 -8.30 -15.57 -14.27
CA LYS A 41 -9.38 -14.73 -13.75
C LYS A 41 -8.95 -13.95 -12.51
N LEU A 42 -8.22 -14.61 -11.61
CA LEU A 42 -7.69 -13.95 -10.40
C LEU A 42 -6.59 -12.94 -10.74
N VAL A 43 -5.74 -13.25 -11.74
CA VAL A 43 -4.76 -12.31 -12.25
C VAL A 43 -5.44 -11.08 -12.84
N LEU A 44 -6.44 -11.27 -13.71
CA LEU A 44 -7.18 -10.15 -14.31
C LEU A 44 -7.85 -9.27 -13.25
N LEU A 45 -8.49 -9.88 -12.25
CA LEU A 45 -9.15 -9.14 -11.17
C LEU A 45 -8.15 -8.39 -10.29
N GLY A 46 -6.99 -8.99 -10.02
CA GLY A 46 -5.88 -8.31 -9.33
C GLY A 46 -5.32 -7.14 -10.12
N LEU A 47 -5.25 -7.26 -11.45
CA LEU A 47 -4.80 -6.21 -12.37
C LEU A 47 -5.77 -5.03 -12.37
N LEU A 48 -7.08 -5.30 -12.48
CA LEU A 48 -8.12 -4.27 -12.40
C LEU A 48 -8.08 -3.51 -11.07
N ALA A 49 -7.92 -4.23 -9.95
CA ALA A 49 -7.74 -3.61 -8.64
C ALA A 49 -6.49 -2.73 -8.59
N TYR A 50 -5.36 -3.20 -9.15
CA TYR A 50 -4.12 -2.41 -9.17
C TYR A 50 -4.20 -1.16 -10.05
N THR A 51 -4.84 -1.26 -11.22
CA THR A 51 -5.09 -0.11 -12.08
C THR A 51 -5.97 0.93 -11.37
N PHE A 52 -6.98 0.47 -10.63
CA PHE A 52 -7.79 1.36 -9.81
C PHE A 52 -6.99 2.05 -8.69
N THR A 53 -6.03 1.35 -8.07
CA THR A 53 -5.05 1.97 -7.16
C THR A 53 -4.34 3.14 -7.84
N GLY A 54 -3.84 2.95 -9.07
CA GLY A 54 -3.15 3.98 -9.83
C GLY A 54 -4.01 5.23 -10.08
N TYR A 55 -5.29 5.05 -10.41
CA TYR A 55 -6.24 6.15 -10.54
C TYR A 55 -6.44 6.92 -9.22
N CYS A 56 -6.57 6.21 -8.10
CA CYS A 56 -6.73 6.86 -6.80
C CYS A 56 -5.45 7.60 -6.38
N VAL A 57 -4.27 7.01 -6.63
CA VAL A 57 -2.98 7.67 -6.38
C VAL A 57 -2.88 8.98 -7.15
N TYR A 58 -3.22 8.98 -8.45
CA TYR A 58 -3.24 10.20 -9.27
C TYR A 58 -4.10 11.31 -8.64
N SER A 59 -5.26 10.94 -8.10
CA SER A 59 -6.17 11.89 -7.43
C SER A 59 -5.57 12.48 -6.14
N VAL A 60 -4.83 11.67 -5.38
CA VAL A 60 -4.21 12.06 -4.11
C VAL A 60 -2.99 12.96 -4.31
N LEU A 61 -2.31 12.93 -5.47
CA LEU A 61 -1.17 13.80 -5.77
C LEU A 61 -1.49 15.30 -5.71
N SER A 62 -2.78 15.68 -5.80
CA SER A 62 -3.20 17.07 -5.63
C SER A 62 -3.13 17.60 -4.19
N TYR A 63 -2.88 16.73 -3.20
CA TYR A 63 -2.89 17.05 -1.77
C TYR A 63 -1.50 17.16 -1.13
N GLY A 64 -0.43 16.79 -1.83
CA GLY A 64 0.91 16.83 -1.23
C GLY A 64 2.02 16.35 -2.16
N ASN A 65 3.24 16.33 -1.64
CA ASN A 65 4.39 15.79 -2.35
C ASN A 65 4.23 14.27 -2.54
N LEU A 66 4.57 13.77 -3.72
CA LEU A 66 4.61 12.35 -4.07
C LEU A 66 5.28 11.49 -2.99
N VAL A 67 6.41 11.93 -2.43
CA VAL A 67 7.17 11.19 -1.41
C VAL A 67 6.33 10.98 -0.17
N ILE A 68 5.84 12.07 0.44
CA ILE A 68 5.03 12.05 1.67
C ILE A 68 3.78 11.19 1.46
N LEU A 69 3.04 11.47 0.39
CA LEU A 69 1.81 10.77 0.07
C LEU A 69 2.05 9.26 -0.01
N ASN A 70 3.09 8.86 -0.73
CA ASN A 70 3.44 7.46 -0.92
C ASN A 70 3.70 6.72 0.40
N ILE A 71 4.35 7.36 1.36
CA ILE A 71 4.68 6.76 2.65
C ILE A 71 3.41 6.44 3.47
N ILE A 72 2.40 7.32 3.44
CA ILE A 72 1.24 7.23 4.34
C ILE A 72 0.48 5.91 4.16
N TRP A 73 0.16 5.53 2.92
CA TRP A 73 -0.54 4.26 2.70
C TRP A 73 0.40 3.06 2.72
N HIS A 74 1.69 3.22 2.37
CA HIS A 74 2.66 2.12 2.38
C HIS A 74 2.88 1.54 3.77
N LEU A 75 2.82 2.35 4.83
CA LEU A 75 2.93 1.85 6.20
C LEU A 75 1.79 0.89 6.55
N ILE A 76 0.54 1.30 6.28
CA ILE A 76 -0.66 0.49 6.56
C ILE A 76 -0.66 -0.77 5.68
N TYR A 77 -0.37 -0.58 4.38
CA TYR A 77 -0.23 -1.64 3.40
C TYR A 77 0.79 -2.70 3.82
N PHE A 78 1.97 -2.27 4.29
CA PHE A 78 3.04 -3.16 4.72
C PHE A 78 2.59 -4.04 5.90
N VAL A 79 2.00 -3.42 6.94
CA VAL A 79 1.54 -4.15 8.13
C VAL A 79 0.47 -5.17 7.77
N ILE A 80 -0.51 -4.79 6.94
CA ILE A 80 -1.60 -5.69 6.57
C ILE A 80 -1.08 -6.85 5.70
N LEU A 81 -0.21 -6.59 4.72
CA LEU A 81 0.37 -7.66 3.92
C LEU A 81 1.25 -8.60 4.75
N PHE A 82 1.99 -8.07 5.73
CA PHE A 82 2.75 -8.88 6.66
C PHE A 82 1.82 -9.85 7.44
N ILE A 83 0.69 -9.33 7.96
CA ILE A 83 -0.32 -10.14 8.66
C ILE A 83 -0.94 -11.19 7.71
N ILE A 84 -1.29 -10.80 6.48
CA ILE A 84 -1.87 -11.70 5.47
C ILE A 84 -0.88 -12.82 5.09
N GLY A 85 0.40 -12.48 4.86
CA GLY A 85 1.46 -13.43 4.56
C GLY A 85 1.63 -14.44 5.70
N PHE A 86 1.67 -13.96 6.93
CA PHE A 86 1.84 -14.79 8.12
C PHE A 86 0.61 -15.68 8.43
N LEU A 87 -0.60 -15.12 8.46
CA LEU A 87 -1.81 -15.83 8.89
C LEU A 87 -2.48 -16.64 7.77
N ILE A 88 -2.61 -16.07 6.57
CA ILE A 88 -3.37 -16.69 5.48
C ILE A 88 -2.47 -17.59 4.64
N PHE A 89 -1.34 -17.06 4.19
CA PHE A 89 -0.41 -17.82 3.34
C PHE A 89 0.59 -18.67 4.14
N LYS A 90 0.58 -18.56 5.48
CA LYS A 90 1.45 -19.31 6.41
C LYS A 90 2.93 -19.24 6.02
N GLU A 91 3.35 -18.06 5.54
CA GLU A 91 4.72 -17.82 5.14
C GLU A 91 5.64 -17.89 6.36
N LYS A 92 6.74 -18.64 6.21
CA LYS A 92 7.76 -18.76 7.27
C LYS A 92 8.74 -17.62 7.13
N PHE A 93 8.81 -16.77 8.16
CA PHE A 93 9.79 -15.70 8.25
C PHE A 93 10.99 -16.16 9.06
N SER A 94 12.19 -15.97 8.53
CA SER A 94 13.42 -16.15 9.31
C SER A 94 13.58 -15.02 10.33
N TYR A 95 14.37 -15.24 11.37
CA TYR A 95 14.70 -14.20 12.35
C TYR A 95 15.32 -12.96 11.68
N GLN A 96 16.16 -13.14 10.65
CA GLN A 96 16.74 -12.02 9.91
C GLN A 96 15.67 -11.23 9.14
N GLN A 97 14.70 -11.90 8.52
CA GLN A 97 13.59 -11.25 7.80
C GLN A 97 12.68 -10.47 8.76
N LEU A 98 12.46 -10.98 9.97
CA LEU A 98 11.71 -10.27 11.00
C LEU A 98 12.43 -8.98 11.44
N ILE A 99 13.73 -9.07 11.70
CA ILE A 99 14.56 -7.91 12.07
C ILE A 99 14.58 -6.88 10.94
N ALA A 100 14.77 -7.32 9.69
CA ALA A 100 14.74 -6.43 8.53
C ALA A 100 13.37 -5.76 8.35
N SER A 101 12.27 -6.49 8.57
CA SER A 101 10.90 -5.96 8.56
C SER A 101 10.70 -4.85 9.59
N LEU A 102 11.24 -5.02 10.80
CA LEU A 102 11.22 -3.98 11.84
C LEU A 102 11.99 -2.72 11.42
N PHE A 103 13.19 -2.87 10.83
CA PHE A 103 13.92 -1.73 10.29
C PHE A 103 13.17 -1.03 9.14
N GLY A 104 12.50 -1.80 8.27
CA GLY A 104 11.64 -1.25 7.22
C GLY A 104 10.48 -0.42 7.79
N MET A 105 9.79 -0.94 8.81
CA MET A 105 8.73 -0.19 9.49
C MET A 105 9.25 1.07 10.17
N LEU A 106 10.38 0.99 10.88
CA LEU A 106 11.01 2.17 11.50
C LEU A 106 11.36 3.24 10.47
N SER A 107 11.91 2.84 9.32
CA SER A 107 12.22 3.77 8.22
C SER A 107 10.96 4.50 7.74
N LEU A 108 9.87 3.77 7.48
CA LEU A 108 8.60 4.34 7.03
C LEU A 108 8.01 5.30 8.09
N ILE A 109 8.11 4.95 9.37
CA ILE A 109 7.63 5.78 10.49
C ILE A 109 8.43 7.09 10.57
N ILE A 110 9.77 7.02 10.52
CA ILE A 110 10.63 8.21 10.54
C ILE A 110 10.29 9.13 9.37
N PHE A 111 10.14 8.55 8.18
CA PHE A 111 9.73 9.30 6.99
C PHE A 111 8.35 9.95 7.11
N MET A 112 7.41 9.32 7.80
CA MET A 112 6.08 9.91 8.04
C MET A 112 6.13 11.10 9.01
N PHE A 113 7.02 11.07 10.01
CA PHE A 113 7.13 12.16 11.00
C PHE A 113 8.02 13.32 10.55
N TYR A 114 9.10 13.02 9.83
CA TYR A 114 10.15 14.00 9.48
C TYR A 114 10.24 14.29 7.98
N GLY A 115 9.55 13.54 7.13
CA GLY A 115 9.51 13.78 5.68
C GLY A 115 8.49 14.82 5.24
N VAL A 116 7.69 15.37 6.18
CA VAL A 116 6.65 16.37 5.93
C VAL A 116 7.24 17.78 6.13
N GLU A 117 8.12 18.19 5.21
CA GLU A 117 8.54 19.59 5.02
C GLU A 117 8.08 20.12 3.66
#